data_AF-T1GKU4-F1
#
_entry.id   AF-T1GKU4-F1
#
_cell.length_a   1.000
_cell.length_b   1.000
_cell.length_c   1.000
_cell.angle_alpha   90.00
_cell.angle_beta   90.00
_cell.angle_gamma   90.00
#
_symmetry.space_group_name_H-M   'P 1'
#
loop_
_entity.id
_entity.type
_entity.pdbx_description
1 polymer ?
#
loop_
_entity_poly.entity_id
_entity_poly.type
_entity_poly.pdbx_seq_one_letter_code
_entity_poly.pdbx_strand_id
1 'polypeptide(L)'
;MFVNRGMTLLAGENWRDFFDVIIVQARKPKFFTDESRPIRIYDEINKTHLWDRVTKLEKGKIYYEGTVKQLQDLTGWRGHSVLYFGDHPYSDLADVTLEHGWRTGAIISELSHEISTLNNVDFKSSANWLQMLTQLIEDYQDNDSEVAQIALRKWMKERDDIRNGIKIVFNKQFGSVFRTYHNPTYFSRRLFRFADIYTSDITNLLKYSVNHTFYPRRGVMPHEYVSNFM
;
A
#
# COMPACT_ATOMS: atom_id res chain seq x y z
N MET A 1 22.84 1.70 18.61
CA MET A 1 21.38 1.64 18.38
C MET A 1 21.10 0.87 17.08
N PHE A 2 20.06 0.04 17.01
CA PHE A 2 19.71 -0.73 15.79
C PHE A 2 19.50 0.18 14.57
N VAL A 3 18.73 1.26 14.74
CA VAL A 3 18.48 2.26 13.68
C VAL A 3 19.78 2.84 13.14
N ASN A 4 20.71 3.25 14.02
CA ASN A 4 21.97 3.82 13.57
C ASN A 4 22.79 2.82 12.73
N ARG A 5 22.87 1.55 13.13
CA ARG A 5 23.58 0.53 12.33
C ARG A 5 22.92 0.30 10.97
N GLY A 6 21.58 0.19 10.94
CA GLY A 6 20.83 -0.01 9.70
C GLY A 6 20.98 1.18 8.75
N MET A 7 20.85 2.40 9.25
CA MET A 7 20.96 3.61 8.43
C MET A 7 22.39 3.89 7.98
N THR A 8 23.41 3.62 8.80
CA THR A 8 24.81 3.71 8.37
C THR A 8 25.10 2.75 7.22
N LEU A 9 24.55 1.54 7.25
CA LEU A 9 24.71 0.57 6.15
C LEU A 9 24.01 1.04 4.87
N LEU A 10 22.82 1.65 4.99
CA LEU A 10 22.00 2.05 3.84
C LEU A 10 22.42 3.38 3.20
N ALA A 11 22.81 4.37 4.02
CA ALA A 11 23.00 5.76 3.61
C ALA A 11 24.34 6.37 4.07
N GLY A 12 25.23 5.56 4.67
CA GLY A 12 26.54 5.99 5.16
C GLY A 12 26.50 6.66 6.53
N GLU A 13 27.67 7.04 7.04
CA GLU A 13 27.83 7.59 8.40
C GLU A 13 27.06 8.91 8.62
N ASN A 14 26.89 9.70 7.56
CA ASN A 14 26.22 11.01 7.61
C ASN A 14 24.72 10.94 7.29
N TRP A 15 24.08 9.77 7.44
CA TRP A 15 22.67 9.59 7.10
C TRP A 15 21.72 10.57 7.80
N ARG A 16 22.14 11.12 8.94
CA ARG A 16 21.35 12.09 9.73
C ARG A 16 21.13 13.40 8.98
N ASP A 17 22.00 13.76 8.04
CA ASP A 17 21.90 15.02 7.29
C ASP A 17 20.69 15.04 6.35
N PHE A 18 20.19 13.87 5.97
CA PHE A 18 18.99 13.69 5.15
C PHE A 18 17.69 13.97 5.91
N PHE A 19 17.73 14.08 7.25
CA PHE A 19 16.53 14.21 8.08
C PHE A 19 16.60 15.46 8.95
N ASP A 20 15.55 16.29 8.90
CA ASP A 20 15.44 17.46 9.78
C ASP A 20 15.02 17.07 11.20
N VAL A 21 14.24 15.98 11.34
CA VAL A 21 13.77 15.44 12.60
C VAL A 21 13.90 13.91 12.58
N ILE A 22 14.51 13.35 13.63
CA ILE A 22 14.66 11.90 13.81
C ILE A 22 13.97 11.49 15.10
N ILE A 23 12.85 10.78 14.99
CA ILE A 23 12.15 10.19 16.14
C ILE A 23 12.25 8.66 16.06
N VAL A 24 12.76 8.05 17.12
CA VAL A 24 12.95 6.61 17.24
C VAL A 24 12.10 6.05 18.37
N GLN A 25 11.77 4.76 18.29
CA GLN A 25 10.83 4.12 19.22
C GLN A 25 9.54 4.93 19.41
N ALA A 26 8.95 5.42 18.31
CA ALA A 26 7.68 6.13 18.35
C ALA A 26 6.53 5.30 18.95
N ARG A 27 6.67 3.96 19.02
CA ARG A 27 5.65 3.02 19.53
C ARG A 27 4.32 3.11 18.77
N LYS A 28 4.39 3.17 17.43
CA LYS A 28 3.20 3.05 16.58
C LYS A 28 2.36 1.81 16.99
N PRO A 29 1.02 1.91 17.07
CA PRO A 29 0.18 3.06 16.71
C PRO A 29 0.02 4.12 17.81
N LYS A 30 0.56 3.91 19.02
CA LYS A 30 0.39 4.85 20.16
C LYS A 30 0.94 6.25 19.89
N PHE A 31 1.91 6.38 18.99
CA PHE A 31 2.38 7.68 18.53
C PHE A 31 1.25 8.58 17.99
N PHE A 32 0.27 7.96 17.34
CA PHE A 32 -0.87 8.65 16.71
C PHE A 32 -2.04 8.82 17.68
N THR A 33 -2.26 7.85 18.57
CA THR A 33 -3.46 7.77 19.41
C THR A 33 -3.27 8.29 20.84
N ASP A 34 -2.04 8.29 21.38
CA ASP A 34 -1.73 8.81 22.72
C ASP A 34 -1.50 10.33 22.67
N GLU A 35 -1.88 11.02 23.74
CA GLU A 35 -1.65 12.46 23.90
C GLU A 35 -0.61 12.80 24.99
N SER A 36 -0.35 11.85 25.89
CA SER A 36 0.33 12.12 27.17
C SER A 36 1.83 11.85 27.14
N ARG A 37 2.32 11.08 26.17
CA ARG A 37 3.72 10.61 26.14
C ARG A 37 4.67 11.74 25.69
N PRO A 38 5.67 12.14 26.50
CA PRO A 38 6.58 13.22 26.11
C PRO A 38 7.64 12.74 25.11
N ILE A 39 7.98 13.60 24.14
CA ILE A 39 9.21 13.50 23.35
C ILE A 39 10.41 13.70 24.28
N ARG A 40 11.42 12.84 24.17
CA ARG A 40 12.68 12.92 24.95
C ARG A 40 13.89 12.99 24.05
N ILE A 41 14.96 13.65 24.47
CA ILE A 41 16.25 13.62 23.75
C ILE A 41 17.05 12.41 24.21
N TYR A 42 17.67 11.73 23.25
CA TYR A 42 18.64 10.70 23.54
C TYR A 42 20.05 11.28 23.60
N ASP A 43 20.68 11.12 24.76
CA ASP A 43 22.08 11.45 24.95
C ASP A 43 22.93 10.26 24.50
N GLU A 44 23.63 10.44 23.37
CA GLU A 44 24.50 9.42 22.82
C GLU A 44 25.77 9.20 23.65
N ILE A 45 26.24 10.23 24.35
CA ILE A 45 27.47 10.21 25.16
C ILE A 45 27.24 9.33 26.38
N ASN A 46 26.16 9.60 27.11
CA ASN A 46 25.82 8.88 28.33
C ASN A 46 24.96 7.64 28.07
N LYS A 47 24.47 7.45 26.84
CA LYS A 47 23.47 6.42 26.46
C LYS A 47 22.22 6.46 27.34
N THR A 48 21.83 7.65 27.76
CA THR A 48 20.68 7.90 28.65
C THR A 48 19.62 8.73 27.95
N HIS A 49 18.42 8.72 28.51
CA HIS A 49 17.37 9.65 28.12
C HIS A 49 17.51 10.92 28.95
N LEU A 50 17.61 12.06 28.28
CA LEU A 50 17.46 13.34 28.95
C LEU A 50 15.98 13.52 29.29
N TRP A 51 15.72 13.81 30.55
CA TRP A 51 14.37 14.03 31.08
C TRP A 51 13.88 15.45 30.84
N ASP A 52 14.73 16.31 30.30
CA ASP A 52 14.41 17.68 29.98
C ASP A 52 13.30 17.75 28.93
N ARG A 53 12.36 18.68 29.15
CA ARG A 53 11.27 18.92 28.23
C ARG A 53 11.83 19.43 26.90
N VAL A 54 11.47 18.75 25.82
CA VAL A 54 11.80 19.20 24.47
C VAL A 54 10.86 20.36 24.09
N THR A 55 11.45 21.54 23.94
CA THR A 55 10.74 22.76 23.51
C THR A 55 10.96 23.10 22.04
N LYS A 56 11.99 22.51 21.41
CA LYS A 56 12.32 22.69 19.99
C LYS A 56 12.97 21.42 19.44
N LEU A 57 12.67 21.12 18.17
CA LEU A 57 13.33 20.07 17.40
C LEU A 57 14.53 20.67 16.64
N GLU A 58 15.70 20.04 16.79
CA GLU A 58 16.95 20.46 16.18
C GLU A 58 17.53 19.36 15.30
N LYS A 59 18.03 19.76 14.13
CA LYS A 59 18.63 18.84 13.17
C LYS A 59 19.85 18.14 13.77
N GLY A 60 20.01 16.86 13.46
CA GLY A 60 21.10 16.01 13.95
C GLY A 60 20.88 15.40 15.34
N LYS A 61 19.86 15.85 16.09
CA LYS A 61 19.47 15.23 17.37
C LYS A 61 18.52 14.06 17.16
N ILE A 62 18.62 13.05 18.04
CA ILE A 62 17.74 11.88 18.06
C ILE A 62 16.74 12.02 19.21
N TYR A 63 15.47 11.91 18.87
CA TYR A 63 14.35 12.01 19.79
C TYR A 63 13.69 10.64 19.99
N TYR A 64 13.18 10.37 21.19
CA TYR A 64 12.52 9.12 21.54
C TYR A 64 11.05 9.34 21.88
N GLU A 65 10.22 8.37 21.51
CA GLU A 65 8.79 8.33 21.83
C GLU A 65 8.06 9.59 21.35
N GLY A 66 7.18 10.15 22.18
CA GLY A 66 6.36 11.31 21.83
C GLY A 66 5.02 10.96 21.21
N THR A 67 4.35 12.00 20.73
CA THR A 67 3.04 11.92 20.08
C THR A 67 3.02 12.81 18.85
N VAL A 68 2.16 12.51 17.88
CA VAL A 68 1.95 13.37 16.70
C VAL A 68 1.52 14.77 17.13
N LYS A 69 0.66 14.90 18.14
CA LYS A 69 0.25 16.21 18.68
C LYS A 69 1.45 17.08 19.07
N GLN A 70 2.40 16.52 19.82
CA GLN A 70 3.62 17.25 20.18
C GLN A 70 4.49 17.57 18.97
N LEU A 71 4.61 16.65 18.02
CA LEU A 71 5.33 16.91 16.77
C LEU A 71 4.69 18.08 16.01
N GLN A 72 3.37 18.08 15.85
CA GLN A 72 2.61 19.14 15.18
C GLN A 72 2.72 20.49 15.91
N ASP A 73 2.73 20.49 17.24
CA ASP A 73 2.88 21.71 18.03
C ASP A 73 4.30 22.29 17.95
N LEU A 74 5.32 21.43 17.81
CA LEU A 74 6.73 21.85 17.70
C LEU A 74 7.11 22.28 16.28
N THR A 75 6.51 21.69 15.24
CA THR A 75 6.87 21.97 13.83
C THR A 75 5.87 22.83 13.08
N GLY A 76 4.61 22.87 13.54
CA GLY A 76 3.50 23.46 12.80
C GLY A 76 3.01 22.62 11.61
N TRP A 77 3.56 21.42 11.38
CA TRP A 77 3.17 20.56 10.26
C TRP A 77 1.80 19.93 10.51
N ARG A 78 0.75 20.37 9.80
CA ARG A 78 -0.64 20.00 10.10
C ARG A 78 -1.43 19.63 8.84
N GLY A 79 -2.33 18.66 8.98
CA GLY A 79 -3.26 18.26 7.93
C GLY A 79 -2.57 17.90 6.62
N HIS A 80 -3.06 18.47 5.51
CA HIS A 80 -2.62 18.13 4.16
C HIS A 80 -1.20 18.61 3.80
N SER A 81 -0.50 19.33 4.69
CA SER A 81 0.90 19.71 4.46
C SER A 81 1.88 18.56 4.72
N VAL A 82 1.40 17.40 5.18
CA VAL A 82 2.23 16.24 5.51
C VAL A 82 1.79 15.05 4.67
N LEU A 83 2.77 14.41 4.03
CA LEU A 83 2.62 13.12 3.37
C LEU A 83 3.43 12.07 4.14
N TYR A 84 2.74 11.16 4.80
CA TYR A 84 3.34 10.11 5.63
C TYR A 84 3.41 8.78 4.86
N PHE A 85 4.60 8.17 4.82
CA PHE A 85 4.79 6.85 4.23
C PHE A 85 4.89 5.75 5.28
N GLY A 86 4.24 4.62 5.00
CA GLY A 86 4.33 3.40 5.79
C GLY A 86 4.26 2.16 4.91
N ASP A 87 4.82 1.05 5.37
CA ASP A 87 4.81 -0.24 4.70
C ASP A 87 3.60 -1.10 5.11
N HIS A 88 3.01 -0.82 6.27
CA HIS A 88 1.88 -1.57 6.76
C HIS A 88 0.59 -0.73 6.81
N PRO A 89 -0.34 -0.90 5.84
CA PRO A 89 -1.57 -0.10 5.78
C PRO A 89 -2.41 -0.15 7.06
N TYR A 90 -2.31 -1.23 7.83
CA TYR A 90 -3.12 -1.44 9.03
C TYR A 90 -2.61 -0.70 10.27
N SER A 91 -1.30 -0.80 10.57
CA SER A 91 -0.72 -0.22 11.79
C SER A 91 -0.21 1.20 11.58
N ASP A 92 0.10 1.57 10.34
CA ASP A 92 0.82 2.81 10.06
C ASP A 92 -0.07 3.88 9.45
N LEU A 93 -1.10 3.53 8.66
CA LEU A 93 -1.82 4.50 7.83
C LEU A 93 -3.24 4.82 8.32
N ALA A 94 -3.91 3.87 8.98
CA ALA A 94 -5.30 4.01 9.38
C ALA A 94 -5.51 5.20 10.35
N ASP A 95 -4.77 5.24 11.45
CA ASP A 95 -4.88 6.29 12.46
C ASP A 95 -4.40 7.65 11.93
N VAL A 96 -3.37 7.64 11.08
CA VAL A 96 -2.83 8.84 10.42
C VAL A 96 -3.87 9.52 9.56
N THR A 97 -4.59 8.73 8.75
CA THR A 97 -5.62 9.24 7.84
C THR A 97 -6.86 9.69 8.60
N LEU A 98 -7.30 8.89 9.58
CA LEU A 98 -8.58 9.10 10.26
C LEU A 98 -8.53 10.19 11.34
N GLU A 99 -7.43 10.31 12.09
CA GLU A 99 -7.35 11.18 13.27
C GLU A 99 -6.60 12.49 13.01
N HIS A 100 -5.58 12.47 12.14
CA HIS A 100 -4.67 13.62 11.97
C HIS A 100 -4.82 14.34 10.62
N GLY A 101 -5.59 13.77 9.70
CA GLY A 101 -5.85 14.35 8.38
C GLY A 101 -4.60 14.53 7.53
N TRP A 102 -3.52 13.79 7.82
CA TRP A 102 -2.32 13.77 6.98
C TRP A 102 -2.60 12.98 5.71
N ARG A 103 -1.91 13.33 4.62
CA ARG A 103 -1.89 12.51 3.41
C ARG A 103 -1.02 11.29 3.65
N THR A 104 -1.36 10.17 3.02
CA THR A 104 -0.69 8.90 3.27
C THR A 104 -0.23 8.21 1.99
N GLY A 105 0.97 7.64 2.06
CA GLY A 105 1.57 6.81 1.05
C GLY A 105 1.86 5.41 1.57
N ALA A 106 1.52 4.37 0.81
CA ALA A 106 1.87 2.99 1.15
C ALA A 106 3.03 2.46 0.30
N ILE A 107 3.98 1.77 0.94
CA ILE A 107 5.06 1.06 0.26
C ILE A 107 4.77 -0.45 0.32
N ILE A 108 4.34 -1.03 -0.80
CA ILE A 108 3.92 -2.44 -0.88
C ILE A 108 4.88 -3.21 -1.79
N SER A 109 5.88 -3.86 -1.20
CA SER A 109 6.96 -4.49 -1.98
C SER A 109 6.46 -5.60 -2.94
N GLU A 110 5.41 -6.32 -2.56
CA GLU A 110 4.76 -7.37 -3.34
C GLU A 110 4.14 -6.84 -4.65
N LEU A 111 3.88 -5.53 -4.74
CA LEU A 111 3.31 -4.90 -5.92
C LEU A 111 4.19 -5.10 -7.17
N SER A 112 5.52 -5.11 -7.02
CA SER A 112 6.43 -5.33 -8.15
C SER A 112 6.22 -6.70 -8.80
N HIS A 113 6.08 -7.75 -7.99
CA HIS A 113 5.84 -9.11 -8.47
C HIS A 113 4.45 -9.27 -9.09
N GLU A 114 3.45 -8.60 -8.50
CA GLU A 114 2.09 -8.56 -9.04
C GLU A 114 2.05 -7.89 -10.41
N ILE A 115 2.67 -6.72 -10.57
CA ILE A 115 2.73 -6.00 -11.84
C ILE A 115 3.47 -6.82 -12.91
N SER A 116 4.58 -7.47 -12.57
CA SER A 116 5.32 -8.28 -13.53
C SER A 116 4.51 -9.49 -13.99
N THR A 117 3.82 -10.16 -13.06
CA THR A 117 2.93 -11.30 -13.34
C THR A 117 1.76 -10.90 -14.22
N LEU A 118 1.07 -9.81 -13.89
CA LEU A 118 -0.04 -9.27 -14.69
C LEU A 118 0.39 -8.87 -16.10
N ASN A 119 1.67 -8.49 -16.28
CA ASN A 119 2.19 -8.10 -17.58
C ASN A 119 2.70 -9.27 -18.43
N ASN A 120 2.77 -10.48 -17.88
CA ASN A 120 3.13 -11.68 -18.63
C ASN A 120 2.10 -11.98 -19.73
N VAL A 121 2.59 -12.33 -20.93
CA VAL A 121 1.77 -12.67 -22.10
C VAL A 121 0.88 -13.87 -21.82
N ASP A 122 1.39 -14.90 -21.15
CA ASP A 122 0.61 -16.12 -20.83
C ASP A 122 -0.54 -15.80 -19.88
N PHE A 123 -0.28 -14.94 -18.89
CA PHE A 123 -1.30 -14.47 -17.95
C PHE A 123 -2.40 -13.69 -18.68
N LYS A 124 -2.01 -12.71 -19.51
CA LYS A 124 -2.96 -11.89 -20.29
C LYS A 124 -3.80 -12.75 -21.24
N SER A 125 -3.16 -13.68 -21.94
CA SER A 125 -3.84 -14.58 -22.87
C SER A 125 -4.84 -15.48 -22.15
N SER A 126 -4.43 -16.05 -21.01
CA SER A 126 -5.31 -16.88 -20.17
C SER A 126 -6.48 -16.08 -19.60
N ALA A 127 -6.24 -14.85 -19.13
CA ALA A 127 -7.28 -13.99 -18.58
C ALA A 127 -8.30 -13.55 -19.66
N ASN A 128 -7.82 -13.20 -20.85
CA ASN A 128 -8.68 -12.87 -21.98
C ASN A 128 -9.51 -14.09 -22.42
N TRP A 129 -8.88 -15.26 -22.52
CA TRP A 129 -9.58 -16.49 -22.88
C TRP A 129 -10.63 -16.87 -21.84
N LEU A 130 -10.32 -16.72 -20.55
CA LEU A 130 -11.28 -16.92 -19.45
C LEU A 130 -12.51 -16.01 -19.61
N GLN A 131 -12.32 -14.74 -20.00
CA GLN A 131 -13.41 -13.80 -20.24
C GLN A 131 -14.24 -14.20 -21.45
N MET A 132 -13.61 -14.54 -22.58
CA MET A 132 -14.31 -15.00 -23.79
C MET A 132 -15.12 -16.27 -23.53
N LEU A 133 -14.52 -17.24 -22.83
CA LEU A 133 -15.17 -18.50 -22.48
C LEU A 133 -16.35 -18.28 -21.52
N THR A 134 -16.24 -17.31 -20.60
CA THR A 134 -17.36 -16.93 -19.72
C THR A 134 -18.51 -16.34 -20.53
N GLN A 135 -18.24 -15.45 -21.50
CA GLN A 135 -19.26 -14.91 -22.39
C GLN A 135 -19.97 -16.01 -23.21
N LEU A 136 -19.20 -16.93 -23.81
CA LEU A 136 -19.78 -18.05 -24.56
C LEU A 136 -20.65 -18.96 -23.69
N ILE A 137 -20.26 -19.18 -22.43
CA ILE A 137 -21.11 -19.94 -21.50
C ILE A 137 -22.39 -19.15 -21.21
N GLU A 138 -22.27 -17.85 -20.93
CA GLU A 138 -23.43 -16.99 -20.64
C GLU A 138 -24.44 -16.93 -21.80
N ASP A 139 -23.95 -16.87 -23.04
CA ASP A 139 -24.79 -16.78 -24.25
C ASP A 139 -25.53 -18.10 -24.58
N TYR A 140 -24.95 -19.25 -24.23
CA TYR A 140 -25.43 -20.57 -24.67
C TYR A 140 -25.95 -21.47 -23.53
N GLN A 141 -25.87 -21.05 -22.26
CA GLN A 141 -26.25 -21.86 -21.10
C GLN A 141 -27.69 -22.38 -21.12
N ASP A 142 -28.61 -21.64 -21.74
CA ASP A 142 -30.05 -21.97 -21.80
C ASP A 142 -30.41 -22.90 -22.98
N ASN A 143 -29.43 -23.43 -23.71
CA ASN A 143 -29.67 -24.32 -24.84
C ASN A 143 -29.85 -25.79 -24.39
N ASP A 144 -31.05 -26.32 -24.54
CA ASP A 144 -31.42 -27.69 -24.12
C ASP A 144 -30.94 -28.81 -25.05
N SER A 145 -30.31 -28.49 -26.18
CA SER A 145 -29.77 -29.51 -27.09
C SER A 145 -28.69 -30.36 -26.40
N GLU A 146 -28.76 -31.67 -26.55
CA GLU A 146 -27.79 -32.61 -25.96
C GLU A 146 -26.34 -32.27 -26.38
N VAL A 147 -26.15 -31.87 -27.64
CA VAL A 147 -24.85 -31.45 -28.16
C VAL A 147 -24.35 -30.18 -27.47
N ALA A 148 -25.24 -29.20 -27.23
CA ALA A 148 -24.91 -27.96 -26.55
C ALA A 148 -24.54 -28.22 -25.08
N GLN A 149 -25.30 -29.07 -24.39
CA GLN A 149 -25.04 -29.46 -23.00
C GLN A 149 -23.70 -30.20 -22.83
N ILE A 150 -23.27 -30.99 -23.82
CA ILE A 150 -21.93 -31.62 -23.82
C ILE A 150 -20.84 -30.55 -24.01
N ALA A 151 -21.02 -29.60 -24.90
CA ALA A 151 -20.07 -28.51 -25.14
C ALA A 151 -19.93 -27.60 -23.91
N LEU A 152 -21.06 -27.18 -23.32
CA LEU A 152 -21.09 -26.36 -22.10
C LEU A 152 -20.32 -27.01 -20.96
N ARG A 153 -20.52 -28.31 -20.72
CA ARG A 153 -19.76 -29.05 -19.69
C ARG A 153 -18.25 -29.02 -19.94
N LYS A 154 -17.80 -29.11 -21.20
CA LYS A 154 -16.38 -29.00 -21.55
C LYS A 154 -15.87 -27.58 -21.29
N TRP A 155 -16.60 -26.56 -21.71
CA TRP A 155 -16.23 -25.16 -21.50
C TRP A 155 -16.19 -24.79 -20.02
N MET A 156 -17.16 -25.25 -19.21
CA MET A 156 -17.13 -25.01 -17.76
C MET A 156 -15.90 -25.64 -17.10
N LYS A 157 -15.53 -26.86 -17.50
CA LYS A 157 -14.31 -27.52 -17.01
C LYS A 157 -13.05 -26.76 -17.41
N GLU A 158 -12.93 -26.40 -18.69
CA GLU A 158 -11.78 -25.62 -19.19
C GLU A 158 -11.68 -24.27 -18.49
N ARG A 159 -12.82 -23.59 -18.28
CA ARG A 159 -12.90 -22.34 -17.52
C ARG A 159 -12.37 -22.50 -16.10
N ASP A 160 -12.74 -23.58 -15.41
CA ASP A 160 -12.25 -23.86 -14.05
C ASP A 160 -10.74 -24.18 -14.02
N ASP A 161 -10.23 -24.91 -15.01
CA ASP A 161 -8.80 -25.20 -15.14
C ASP A 161 -7.98 -23.91 -15.36
N ILE A 162 -8.42 -23.05 -16.27
CA ILE A 162 -7.78 -21.74 -16.53
C ILE A 162 -7.86 -20.86 -15.28
N ARG A 163 -9.02 -20.80 -14.64
CA ARG A 163 -9.25 -20.00 -13.42
C ARG A 163 -8.29 -20.42 -12.29
N ASN A 164 -8.07 -21.72 -12.12
CA ASN A 164 -7.11 -22.24 -11.14
C ASN A 164 -5.66 -21.91 -11.54
N GLY A 165 -5.32 -22.08 -12.83
CA GLY A 165 -4.01 -21.75 -13.38
C GLY A 165 -3.61 -20.29 -13.12
N ILE A 166 -4.49 -19.35 -13.43
CA ILE A 166 -4.27 -17.90 -13.23
C ILE A 166 -4.06 -17.55 -11.75
N LYS A 167 -4.73 -18.24 -10.82
CA LYS A 167 -4.62 -17.97 -9.38
C LYS A 167 -3.24 -18.33 -8.84
N ILE A 168 -2.69 -19.48 -9.23
CA ILE A 168 -1.47 -20.03 -8.63
C ILE A 168 -0.19 -19.32 -9.09
N VAL A 169 -0.25 -18.53 -10.17
CA VAL A 169 0.93 -17.80 -10.70
C VAL A 169 1.45 -16.77 -9.69
N PHE A 170 0.57 -16.11 -8.95
CA PHE A 170 0.96 -15.13 -7.92
C PHE A 170 1.52 -15.81 -6.67
N ASN A 171 0.77 -16.79 -6.15
CA ASN A 171 1.19 -17.60 -5.03
C ASN A 171 0.38 -18.90 -5.05
N LYS A 172 1.07 -20.04 -4.92
CA LYS A 172 0.45 -21.37 -5.00
C LYS A 172 -0.64 -21.61 -3.94
N GLN A 173 -0.52 -21.01 -2.76
CA GLN A 173 -1.42 -21.25 -1.63
C GLN A 173 -2.52 -20.19 -1.54
N PHE A 174 -2.14 -18.91 -1.63
CA PHE A 174 -3.05 -17.80 -1.33
C PHE A 174 -3.47 -17.00 -2.57
N GLY A 175 -2.77 -17.15 -3.69
CA GLY A 175 -2.96 -16.33 -4.88
C GLY A 175 -2.51 -14.89 -4.69
N SER A 176 -3.14 -13.97 -5.44
CA SER A 176 -2.83 -12.55 -5.41
C SER A 176 -3.16 -11.91 -4.06
N VAL A 177 -2.27 -11.01 -3.62
CA VAL A 177 -2.47 -10.20 -2.40
C VAL A 177 -3.60 -9.18 -2.61
N PHE A 178 -3.78 -8.72 -3.85
CA PHE A 178 -4.71 -7.63 -4.18
C PHE A 178 -6.10 -8.11 -4.62
N ARG A 179 -6.18 -9.30 -5.20
CA ARG A 179 -7.43 -9.76 -5.82
C ARG A 179 -7.69 -11.24 -5.62
N THR A 180 -8.95 -11.56 -5.32
CA THR A 180 -9.47 -12.93 -5.39
C THR A 180 -10.57 -12.97 -6.43
N TYR A 181 -10.28 -13.60 -7.58
CA TYR A 181 -11.16 -13.61 -8.75
C TYR A 181 -11.56 -12.18 -9.18
N HIS A 182 -12.84 -11.83 -9.10
CA HIS A 182 -13.33 -10.50 -9.51
C HIS A 182 -13.27 -9.47 -8.37
N ASN A 183 -13.03 -9.90 -7.13
CA ASN A 183 -13.16 -9.05 -5.96
C ASN A 183 -11.79 -8.60 -5.42
N PRO A 184 -11.63 -7.31 -5.09
CA PRO A 184 -10.50 -6.84 -4.30
C PRO A 184 -10.47 -7.57 -2.96
N THR A 185 -9.27 -7.96 -2.53
CA THR A 185 -9.07 -8.57 -1.21
C THR A 185 -9.37 -7.57 -0.09
N TYR A 186 -9.48 -8.08 1.14
CA TYR A 186 -9.58 -7.22 2.31
C TYR A 186 -8.38 -6.25 2.42
N PHE A 187 -7.18 -6.72 2.07
CA PHE A 187 -5.98 -5.90 1.99
C PHE A 187 -6.15 -4.74 1.01
N SER A 188 -6.57 -5.00 -0.24
CA SER A 188 -6.79 -3.93 -1.21
C SER A 188 -7.85 -2.93 -0.80
N ARG A 189 -8.98 -3.39 -0.25
CA ARG A 189 -10.04 -2.47 0.22
C ARG A 189 -9.54 -1.52 1.30
N ARG A 190 -8.68 -2.03 2.20
CA ARG A 190 -8.06 -1.21 3.26
C ARG A 190 -7.00 -0.27 2.69
N LEU A 191 -6.15 -0.76 1.79
CA LEU A 191 -5.15 0.04 1.09
C LEU A 191 -5.81 1.23 0.38
N PHE A 192 -6.87 1.00 -0.39
CA PHE A 192 -7.59 2.06 -1.12
C PHE A 192 -8.28 3.07 -0.20
N ARG A 193 -8.58 2.68 1.05
CA ARG A 193 -9.22 3.56 2.02
C ARG A 193 -8.22 4.43 2.78
N PHE A 194 -7.01 3.93 3.00
CA PHE A 194 -6.05 4.54 3.93
C PHE A 194 -4.76 5.02 3.28
N ALA A 195 -4.57 4.80 1.99
CA ALA A 195 -3.43 5.32 1.24
C ALA A 195 -3.94 6.17 0.08
N ASP A 196 -3.56 7.45 0.05
CA ASP A 196 -3.84 8.33 -1.09
C ASP A 196 -3.04 7.88 -2.33
N ILE A 197 -1.80 7.42 -2.10
CA ILE A 197 -0.92 6.84 -3.11
C ILE A 197 -0.29 5.55 -2.59
N TYR A 198 0.04 4.63 -3.49
CA TYR A 198 0.84 3.45 -3.13
C TYR A 198 1.83 3.12 -4.24
N THR A 199 2.99 2.60 -3.85
CA THR A 199 4.10 2.26 -4.74
C THR A 199 4.81 1.01 -4.21
N SER A 200 5.55 0.30 -5.07
CA SER A 200 6.38 -0.81 -4.61
C SER A 200 7.64 -0.39 -3.89
N ASP A 201 8.15 0.79 -4.22
CA ASP A 201 9.37 1.37 -3.69
C ASP A 201 9.25 2.90 -3.64
N ILE A 202 9.78 3.53 -2.59
CA ILE A 202 9.78 4.99 -2.43
C ILE A 202 10.57 5.69 -3.54
N THR A 203 11.61 5.04 -4.06
CA THR A 203 12.46 5.57 -5.14
C THR A 203 11.69 5.76 -6.45
N ASN A 204 10.54 5.10 -6.64
CA ASN A 204 9.68 5.38 -7.79
C ASN A 204 9.20 6.83 -7.83
N LEU A 205 9.16 7.53 -6.70
CA LEU A 205 8.80 8.95 -6.63
C LEU A 205 9.87 9.87 -7.25
N LEU A 206 11.12 9.41 -7.36
CA LEU A 206 12.20 10.17 -8.03
C LEU A 206 11.93 10.39 -9.52
N LYS A 207 11.00 9.62 -10.09
CA LYS A 207 10.54 9.78 -11.48
C LYS A 207 9.63 11.00 -11.66
N TYR A 208 9.22 11.65 -10.57
CA TYR A 208 8.30 12.77 -10.57
C TYR A 208 8.97 14.03 -10.01
N SER A 209 8.52 15.19 -10.47
CA SER A 209 8.90 16.48 -9.87
C SER A 209 8.29 16.64 -8.49
N VAL A 210 8.95 17.42 -7.62
CA VAL A 210 8.40 17.83 -6.31
C VAL A 210 7.10 18.65 -6.42
N ASN A 211 6.83 19.24 -7.59
CA ASN A 211 5.59 19.98 -7.88
C ASN A 211 4.54 19.11 -8.59
N HIS A 212 4.77 17.80 -8.72
CA HIS A 212 3.85 16.92 -9.44
C HIS A 212 2.53 16.74 -8.67
N THR A 213 1.42 16.82 -9.40
CA THR A 213 0.08 16.58 -8.85
C THR A 213 -0.47 15.26 -9.37
N PHE A 214 -0.77 14.34 -8.46
CA PHE A 214 -1.40 13.06 -8.79
C PHE A 214 -2.92 13.21 -8.84
N TYR A 215 -3.52 12.83 -9.97
CA TYR A 215 -4.97 12.84 -10.14
C TYR A 215 -5.52 11.40 -10.09
N PRO A 216 -6.45 11.09 -9.17
CA PRO A 216 -7.07 9.77 -9.11
C PRO A 216 -7.96 9.55 -10.34
N ARG A 217 -7.95 8.32 -10.87
CA ARG A 217 -8.86 7.95 -11.97
C ARG A 217 -10.24 7.62 -11.39
N ARG A 218 -11.30 8.07 -12.07
CA ARG A 218 -12.68 7.73 -11.71
C ARG A 218 -12.89 6.21 -11.89
N GLY A 219 -13.27 5.53 -10.81
CA GLY A 219 -13.72 4.14 -10.88
C GLY A 219 -15.10 4.06 -11.53
N VAL A 220 -15.31 3.05 -12.36
CA VAL A 220 -16.61 2.77 -13.00
C VAL A 220 -17.51 1.96 -12.09
N MET A 221 -18.79 2.31 -12.01
CA MET A 221 -19.82 1.52 -11.34
C MET A 221 -20.44 0.50 -12.31
N PRO A 222 -21.00 -0.62 -11.82
CA PRO A 222 -21.60 -1.64 -12.69
C PRO A 222 -22.67 -1.12 -13.67
N HIS A 223 -23.44 -0.10 -13.28
CA HIS A 223 -24.46 0.51 -14.12
C HIS A 223 -23.93 1.66 -15.02
N GLU A 224 -22.66 2.03 -14.89
CA GLU A 224 -21.99 3.01 -15.76
C GLU A 224 -21.39 2.35 -17.02
N TYR A 225 -21.44 1.02 -17.14
CA TYR A 225 -21.15 0.30 -18.38
C TYR A 225 -22.29 0.52 -19.40
N VAL A 226 -22.52 1.77 -19.78
CA VAL A 226 -23.18 2.09 -21.04
C VAL A 226 -22.08 2.08 -22.10
N SER A 227 -22.23 1.16 -23.05
CA SER A 227 -21.32 0.87 -24.16
C SER A 227 -20.74 2.12 -24.83
N ASN A 228 -19.46 2.40 -24.63
CA ASN A 228 -18.67 3.16 -25.60
C ASN A 228 -18.12 2.25 -26.72
N PHE A 229 -18.48 0.97 -26.71
CA PHE A 229 -18.24 -0.01 -27.75
C PHE A 229 -19.56 -0.74 -28.06
N MET A 230 -20.50 -0.02 -28.66
CA MET A 230 -21.47 -0.57 -29.61
C MET A 230 -21.21 0.12 -30.95
#